data_AF-A0A8K0D6D6-F1
#
_entry.id   AF-A0A8K0D6D6-F1
#
_cell.length_a   1.000
_cell.length_b   1.000
_cell.length_c   1.000
_cell.angle_alpha   90.00
_cell.angle_beta   90.00
_cell.angle_gamma   90.00
#
_symmetry.space_group_name_H-M   'P 1'
#
loop_
_entity.id
_entity.type
_entity.pdbx_description
1 polymer ?
#
loop_
_entity_poly.entity_id
_entity_poly.type
_entity_poly.pdbx_seq_one_letter_code
_entity_poly.pdbx_strand_id
1 'polypeptide(L)'
;MRGSIAGLPEFSLKGENPTHYALLVLLDTLFSILIVTPGVVGYWRSIWELMEIYVYPENATISAIISTVIGIVGHLFFMLCQHMFERSFHPDNNRILYYVVSRLYTVCFAFVCVNGWRGPWTLLDLYTDNDLTTIISTTVVGIVALVVMRGLRNVSAAPFSIATDQVKGYFEVVTMFRVS
;
A
#
# COMPACT_ATOMS: atom_id res chain seq x y z
N MET A 1 -1.21 18.03 1.59
CA MET A 1 -0.40 17.75 0.39
C MET A 1 -1.24 18.13 -0.83
N ARG A 2 -0.74 18.99 -1.72
CA ARG A 2 -1.32 19.17 -3.06
C ARG A 2 -1.35 17.80 -3.75
N GLY A 3 -2.32 17.57 -4.65
CA GLY A 3 -2.30 16.38 -5.51
C GLY A 3 -0.97 16.33 -6.22
N SER A 4 -0.06 15.47 -5.75
CA SER A 4 1.20 15.23 -6.42
C SER A 4 0.84 14.34 -7.58
N ILE A 5 0.60 14.97 -8.72
CA ILE A 5 0.63 14.32 -10.02
C ILE A 5 1.95 13.53 -10.04
N ALA A 6 1.84 12.22 -10.23
CA ALA A 6 2.91 11.25 -10.13
C ALA A 6 4.24 11.78 -10.68
N GLY A 7 5.20 12.12 -9.82
CA GLY A 7 6.65 12.25 -10.10
C GLY A 7 7.12 12.97 -11.38
N LEU A 8 6.25 13.64 -12.11
CA LEU A 8 6.52 14.31 -13.38
C LEU A 8 6.87 15.75 -13.01
N PRO A 9 8.03 16.28 -13.47
CA PRO A 9 8.33 17.69 -13.26
C PRO A 9 7.14 18.53 -13.77
N GLU A 10 6.66 19.46 -12.94
CA GLU A 10 5.50 20.36 -13.23
C GLU A 10 5.61 21.12 -14.58
N PHE A 11 6.77 21.04 -15.23
CA PHE A 11 7.09 21.68 -16.50
C PHE A 11 7.27 20.75 -17.72
N SER A 12 7.24 19.42 -17.60
CA SER A 12 7.63 18.54 -18.73
C SER A 12 6.49 18.01 -19.61
N LEU A 13 5.22 18.26 -19.24
CA LEU A 13 4.06 17.86 -20.06
C LEU A 13 3.20 19.06 -20.49
N LYS A 14 3.78 20.25 -20.66
CA LYS A 14 3.17 21.23 -21.55
C LYS A 14 3.50 20.84 -23.00
N GLY A 15 3.04 19.64 -23.38
CA GLY A 15 3.27 19.06 -24.70
C GLY A 15 2.38 19.74 -25.73
N GLU A 16 3.01 20.17 -26.80
CA GLU A 16 2.39 20.65 -28.02
C GLU A 16 1.40 19.59 -28.55
N ASN A 17 0.12 19.96 -28.71
CA ASN A 17 -1.04 19.16 -29.15
C ASN A 17 -1.90 18.45 -28.06
N PRO A 18 -3.10 18.98 -27.75
CA PRO A 18 -3.99 18.45 -26.70
C PRO A 18 -4.55 17.05 -26.98
N THR A 19 -4.67 16.63 -28.25
CA THR A 19 -5.23 15.31 -28.59
C THR A 19 -4.27 14.17 -28.25
N HIS A 20 -2.97 14.38 -28.46
CA HIS A 20 -1.93 13.44 -28.08
C HIS A 20 -1.90 13.23 -26.57
N TYR A 21 -1.98 14.32 -25.79
CA TYR A 21 -2.06 14.25 -24.33
C TYR A 21 -3.32 13.48 -23.87
N ALA A 22 -4.49 13.78 -24.44
CA ALA A 22 -5.73 13.09 -24.11
C ALA A 22 -5.65 11.58 -24.40
N LEU A 23 -5.01 11.19 -25.52
CA LEU A 23 -4.80 9.79 -25.87
C LEU A 23 -3.91 9.07 -24.84
N LEU A 24 -2.80 9.68 -24.43
CA LEU A 24 -1.91 9.09 -23.41
C LEU A 24 -2.66 8.89 -22.07
N VAL A 25 -3.41 9.90 -21.62
CA VAL A 25 -4.21 9.79 -20.39
C VAL A 25 -5.24 8.67 -20.49
N LEU A 26 -5.90 8.53 -21.65
CA LEU A 26 -6.87 7.45 -21.87
C LEU A 26 -6.18 6.07 -21.79
N LEU A 27 -5.05 5.89 -22.47
CA LEU A 27 -4.31 4.63 -22.46
C LEU A 27 -3.81 4.27 -21.06
N ASP A 28 -3.23 5.22 -20.34
CA ASP A 28 -2.77 5.03 -18.96
C ASP A 28 -3.95 4.64 -18.05
N THR A 29 -5.11 5.27 -18.22
CA THR A 29 -6.32 4.95 -17.45
C THR A 29 -6.82 3.55 -17.75
N LEU A 30 -6.88 3.15 -19.03
CA LEU A 30 -7.29 1.81 -19.44
C LEU A 30 -6.34 0.74 -18.90
N PHE A 31 -5.02 0.96 -19.02
CA PHE A 31 -4.01 0.05 -18.47
C PHE A 31 -4.16 -0.10 -16.94
N SER A 32 -4.39 1.02 -16.25
CA SER A 32 -4.57 1.08 -14.80
C SER A 32 -5.79 0.29 -14.31
N ILE A 33 -6.92 0.43 -15.00
CA ILE A 33 -8.19 -0.21 -14.60
C ILE A 33 -8.20 -1.69 -15.03
N LEU A 34 -7.67 -2.02 -16.21
CA LEU A 34 -7.79 -3.36 -16.78
C LEU A 34 -6.67 -4.32 -16.34
N ILE A 35 -5.49 -3.80 -15.98
CA ILE A 35 -4.32 -4.64 -15.69
C ILE A 35 -3.84 -4.41 -14.26
N VAL A 36 -3.54 -3.16 -13.88
CA VAL A 36 -2.94 -2.87 -12.57
C VAL A 36 -3.93 -3.18 -11.44
N THR A 37 -5.16 -2.66 -11.53
CA THR A 37 -6.17 -2.81 -10.47
C THR A 37 -6.52 -4.29 -10.22
N PRO A 38 -6.85 -5.11 -11.25
CA PRO A 38 -7.14 -6.53 -11.03
C PRO A 38 -5.91 -7.30 -10.54
N GLY A 39 -4.70 -6.94 -10.97
CA GLY A 39 -3.47 -7.53 -10.46
C GLY A 39 -3.26 -7.28 -8.97
N VAL A 40 -3.47 -6.05 -8.51
CA VAL A 40 -3.38 -5.69 -7.09
C VAL A 40 -4.45 -6.43 -6.27
N VAL A 41 -5.70 -6.43 -6.73
CA VAL A 41 -6.80 -7.15 -6.06
C VAL A 41 -6.53 -8.65 -6.01
N GLY A 42 -6.05 -9.23 -7.10
CA GLY A 42 -5.71 -10.64 -7.20
C GLY A 42 -4.61 -11.02 -6.20
N TYR A 43 -3.51 -10.25 -6.15
CA TYR A 43 -2.43 -10.47 -5.20
C TYR A 43 -2.93 -10.40 -3.76
N TRP A 44 -3.66 -9.34 -3.41
CA TRP A 44 -4.22 -9.14 -2.09
C TRP A 44 -5.12 -10.29 -1.65
N ARG A 45 -6.08 -10.65 -2.51
CA ARG A 45 -7.01 -11.74 -2.27
C ARG A 45 -6.28 -13.07 -2.11
N SER A 46 -5.24 -13.31 -2.92
CA SER A 46 -4.45 -14.55 -2.89
C SER A 46 -3.68 -14.70 -1.59
N ILE A 47 -2.96 -13.65 -1.16
CA ILE A 47 -2.24 -13.70 0.13
C ILE A 47 -3.23 -13.87 1.28
N TRP A 48 -4.37 -13.18 1.24
CA TRP A 48 -5.41 -13.33 2.25
C TRP A 48 -5.90 -14.78 2.37
N GLU A 49 -6.24 -15.44 1.25
CA GLU A 49 -6.63 -16.86 1.24
C GLU A 49 -5.51 -17.77 1.73
N LEU A 50 -4.27 -17.53 1.29
CA LEU A 50 -3.14 -18.34 1.74
C LEU A 50 -2.97 -18.25 3.25
N MET A 51 -3.16 -17.08 3.86
CA MET A 51 -3.12 -16.94 5.31
C MET A 51 -4.28 -17.66 6.00
N GLU A 52 -5.47 -17.72 5.39
CA GLU A 52 -6.59 -18.51 5.92
C GLU A 52 -6.32 -20.02 5.87
N ILE A 53 -5.72 -20.50 4.79
CA ILE A 53 -5.42 -21.93 4.61
C ILE A 53 -4.25 -22.38 5.49
N TYR A 54 -3.18 -21.58 5.56
CA TYR A 54 -1.92 -22.01 6.16
C TYR A 54 -1.68 -21.54 7.59
N VAL A 55 -2.28 -20.43 8.02
CA VAL A 55 -1.98 -19.85 9.34
C VAL A 55 -3.06 -20.19 10.33
N TYR A 56 -2.77 -21.21 11.15
CA TYR A 56 -3.59 -21.64 12.27
C TYR A 56 -5.09 -21.74 11.93
N PRO A 57 -5.47 -22.54 10.91
CA PRO A 57 -6.84 -22.59 10.39
C PRO A 57 -7.87 -23.07 11.41
N GLU A 58 -7.43 -23.78 12.45
CA GLU A 58 -8.31 -24.33 13.50
C GLU A 58 -8.87 -23.25 14.44
N ASN A 59 -8.25 -22.06 14.51
CA ASN A 59 -8.72 -20.97 15.37
C ASN A 59 -8.52 -19.62 14.68
N ALA A 60 -9.64 -19.05 14.24
CA ALA A 60 -9.67 -17.77 13.54
C ALA A 60 -9.09 -16.62 14.38
N THR A 61 -9.29 -16.60 15.71
CA THR A 61 -8.73 -15.58 16.59
C THR A 61 -7.22 -15.62 16.61
N ILE A 62 -6.61 -16.79 16.81
CA ILE A 62 -5.15 -16.94 16.82
C ILE A 62 -4.57 -16.60 15.45
N SER A 63 -5.21 -17.07 14.38
CA SER A 63 -4.83 -16.75 13.00
C SER A 63 -4.80 -15.23 12.76
N ALA A 64 -5.84 -14.52 13.22
CA ALA A 64 -5.97 -13.07 13.06
C ALA A 64 -4.94 -12.30 13.92
N ILE A 65 -4.65 -12.76 15.14
CA ILE A 65 -3.59 -12.21 15.99
C ILE A 65 -2.22 -12.36 15.30
N ILE A 66 -1.91 -13.54 14.75
CA ILE A 66 -0.65 -13.78 14.03
C ILE A 66 -0.52 -12.81 12.84
N SER A 67 -1.57 -12.67 12.02
CA SER A 67 -1.56 -11.69 10.91
C SER A 67 -1.38 -10.26 11.41
N THR A 68 -2.04 -9.89 12.51
CA THR A 68 -1.88 -8.55 13.12
C THR A 68 -0.44 -8.31 13.58
N VAL A 69 0.19 -9.29 14.21
CA VAL A 69 1.59 -9.22 14.65
C VAL A 69 2.53 -9.11 13.45
N ILE A 70 2.35 -9.93 12.42
CA ILE A 70 3.12 -9.84 11.16
C ILE A 70 2.99 -8.43 10.56
N GLY A 71 1.77 -7.91 10.50
CA GLY A 71 1.49 -6.56 10.04
C GLY A 71 2.24 -5.50 10.84
N ILE A 72 2.00 -5.41 12.15
CA ILE A 72 2.58 -4.36 13.00
C ILE A 72 4.11 -4.45 13.03
N VAL A 73 4.66 -5.63 13.33
CA VAL A 73 6.11 -5.83 13.45
C VAL A 73 6.79 -5.63 12.10
N GLY A 74 6.19 -6.12 11.01
CA GLY A 74 6.72 -5.95 9.66
C GLY A 74 6.77 -4.47 9.26
N HIS A 75 5.70 -3.70 9.46
CA HIS A 75 5.71 -2.27 9.14
C HIS A 75 6.74 -1.51 9.97
N LEU A 76 6.87 -1.83 11.27
CA LEU A 76 7.90 -1.22 12.13
C LEU A 76 9.31 -1.57 11.64
N PHE A 77 9.56 -2.83 11.29
CA PHE A 77 10.86 -3.26 10.74
C PHE A 77 11.22 -2.48 9.48
N PHE A 78 10.32 -2.43 8.49
CA PHE A 78 10.58 -1.71 7.24
C PHE A 78 10.75 -0.21 7.46
N MET A 79 9.97 0.40 8.35
CA MET A 79 10.11 1.81 8.72
C MET A 79 11.44 2.11 9.41
N LEU A 80 11.93 1.25 10.29
CA LEU A 80 13.20 1.45 10.99
C LEU A 80 14.41 1.17 10.08
N CYS A 81 14.29 0.22 9.16
CA CYS A 81 15.36 -0.19 8.26
C CYS A 81 15.41 0.60 6.93
N GLN A 82 14.45 1.49 6.66
CA GLN A 82 14.35 2.21 5.37
C GLN A 82 15.66 2.91 4.95
N HIS A 83 16.32 3.62 5.86
CA HIS A 83 17.56 4.36 5.56
C HIS A 83 18.75 3.42 5.33
N MET A 84 18.78 2.29 6.04
CA MET A 84 19.79 1.25 5.82
C MET A 84 19.62 0.65 4.42
N PHE A 85 18.39 0.33 4.01
CA PHE A 85 18.11 -0.17 2.66
C PHE A 85 18.50 0.83 1.59
N GLU A 86 18.10 2.09 1.73
CA GLU A 86 18.41 3.15 0.76
C GLU A 86 19.92 3.37 0.58
N ARG A 87 20.67 3.40 1.69
CA ARG A 87 22.13 3.59 1.62
C ARG A 87 22.86 2.37 1.08
N SER A 88 22.39 1.17 1.38
CA SER A 88 23.08 -0.08 1.03
C SER A 88 22.78 -0.51 -0.40
N PHE A 89 21.57 -0.22 -0.89
CA PHE A 89 21.07 -0.66 -2.18
C PHE A 89 20.75 0.55 -3.06
N HIS A 90 21.78 1.04 -3.75
CA HIS A 90 21.65 2.09 -4.77
C HIS A 90 22.11 1.55 -6.14
N PRO A 91 21.44 1.89 -7.25
CA PRO A 91 21.84 1.41 -8.58
C PRO A 91 23.25 1.85 -9.00
N ASP A 92 23.76 2.95 -8.44
CA ASP A 92 25.13 3.42 -8.71
C ASP A 92 26.20 2.48 -8.15
N ASN A 93 25.89 1.72 -7.10
CA ASN A 93 26.82 0.75 -6.51
C ASN A 93 26.72 -0.61 -7.22
N ASN A 94 25.51 -1.17 -7.28
CA ASN A 94 25.26 -2.41 -8.02
C ASN A 94 23.83 -2.45 -8.54
N ARG A 95 23.69 -2.20 -9.83
CA ARG A 95 22.38 -2.11 -10.51
C ARG A 95 21.58 -3.41 -10.48
N ILE A 96 22.23 -4.56 -10.65
CA ILE A 96 21.54 -5.86 -10.64
C ILE A 96 21.04 -6.15 -9.23
N LEU A 97 21.90 -5.98 -8.23
CA LEU A 97 21.54 -6.17 -6.82
C LEU A 97 20.39 -5.25 -6.43
N TYR A 98 20.43 -3.98 -6.84
CA TYR A 98 19.35 -3.03 -6.61
C TYR A 98 18.00 -3.55 -7.15
N TYR A 99 17.94 -4.00 -8.41
CA TYR A 99 16.68 -4.50 -8.98
C TYR A 99 16.17 -5.76 -8.29
N VAL A 100 17.05 -6.69 -7.94
CA VAL A 100 16.65 -7.91 -7.22
C VAL A 100 16.12 -7.57 -5.82
N VAL A 101 16.86 -6.78 -5.05
CA VAL A 101 16.49 -6.43 -3.67
C VAL A 101 15.25 -5.55 -3.63
N SER A 102 15.13 -4.56 -4.51
CA SER A 102 13.95 -3.69 -4.59
C SER A 102 12.67 -4.48 -4.90
N ARG A 103 12.72 -5.52 -5.74
CA ARG A 103 11.52 -6.31 -6.08
C ARG A 103 11.16 -7.26 -4.95
N LEU A 104 12.15 -7.89 -4.32
CA LEU A 104 11.94 -8.69 -3.13
C LEU A 104 11.34 -7.84 -2.00
N TYR A 105 11.89 -6.64 -1.78
CA TYR A 105 11.38 -5.67 -0.83
C TYR A 105 9.90 -5.38 -1.06
N THR A 106 9.50 -5.04 -2.29
CA THR A 106 8.10 -4.72 -2.62
C THR A 106 7.18 -5.91 -2.35
N VAL A 107 7.58 -7.13 -2.71
CA VAL A 107 6.77 -8.34 -2.45
C VAL A 107 6.64 -8.61 -0.95
N CYS A 108 7.73 -8.51 -0.18
CA CYS A 108 7.72 -8.71 1.26
C CYS A 108 6.90 -7.62 1.97
N PHE A 109 7.06 -6.36 1.56
CA PHE A 109 6.29 -5.25 2.11
C PHE A 109 4.81 -5.39 1.80
N ALA A 110 4.44 -5.79 0.57
CA ALA A 110 3.06 -6.05 0.19
C ALA A 110 2.44 -7.18 1.03
N PHE A 111 3.18 -8.27 1.30
CA PHE A 111 2.73 -9.34 2.20
C PHE A 111 2.45 -8.83 3.63
N VAL A 112 3.33 -7.97 4.15
CA VAL A 112 3.16 -7.31 5.45
C VAL A 112 1.92 -6.39 5.44
N CYS A 113 1.70 -5.63 4.36
CA CYS A 113 0.50 -4.80 4.21
C CYS A 113 -0.77 -5.65 4.25
N VAL A 114 -0.86 -6.73 3.46
CA VAL A 114 -2.04 -7.60 3.45
C VAL A 114 -2.33 -8.13 4.85
N ASN A 115 -1.31 -8.58 5.59
CA ASN A 115 -1.48 -9.08 6.95
C ASN A 115 -1.89 -8.00 7.96
N GLY A 116 -1.36 -6.78 7.81
CA GLY A 116 -1.75 -5.63 8.60
C GLY A 116 -3.22 -5.24 8.43
N TRP A 117 -3.84 -5.60 7.31
CA TRP A 117 -5.28 -5.44 7.09
C TRP A 117 -6.08 -6.67 7.49
N ARG A 118 -5.62 -7.86 7.09
CA ARG A 118 -6.28 -9.15 7.35
C ARG A 118 -6.51 -9.40 8.83
N GLY A 119 -5.47 -9.24 9.65
CA GLY A 119 -5.57 -9.50 11.09
C GLY A 119 -6.64 -8.65 11.79
N PRO A 120 -6.54 -7.31 11.76
CA PRO A 120 -7.53 -6.43 12.37
C PRO A 120 -8.93 -6.58 11.79
N TRP A 121 -9.05 -6.82 10.49
CA TRP A 121 -10.34 -7.04 9.84
C TRP A 121 -11.01 -8.32 10.37
N THR A 122 -10.30 -9.44 10.38
CA THR A 122 -10.82 -10.70 10.93
C THR A 122 -11.14 -10.58 12.43
N LEU A 123 -10.34 -9.84 13.20
CA LEU A 123 -10.66 -9.58 14.62
C LEU A 123 -11.96 -8.77 14.76
N LEU A 124 -12.16 -7.75 13.93
CA LEU A 124 -13.38 -6.97 13.93
C LEU A 124 -14.60 -7.85 13.60
N ASP A 125 -14.50 -8.68 12.57
CA ASP A 125 -15.57 -9.60 12.14
C ASP A 125 -15.91 -10.65 13.21
N LEU A 126 -14.92 -11.12 13.98
CA LEU A 126 -15.12 -12.13 15.03
C LEU A 126 -15.76 -11.57 16.30
N TYR A 127 -15.49 -10.32 16.62
CA TYR A 127 -15.90 -9.70 17.89
C TYR A 127 -17.02 -8.67 17.74
N THR A 128 -17.52 -8.45 16.53
CA THR A 128 -18.60 -7.51 16.27
C THR A 128 -19.66 -8.13 15.38
N ASP A 129 -20.93 -7.80 15.66
CA ASP A 129 -22.05 -8.31 14.87
C ASP A 129 -22.17 -7.56 13.54
N ASN A 130 -22.70 -8.21 12.51
CA ASN A 130 -23.00 -7.59 11.22
C ASN A 130 -24.32 -6.78 11.25
N ASP A 131 -24.61 -6.10 12.36
CA ASP A 131 -25.78 -5.25 12.48
C ASP A 131 -25.47 -3.83 11.96
N LEU A 132 -26.52 -3.13 11.52
CA LEU A 132 -26.37 -1.79 10.95
C LEU A 132 -25.70 -0.81 11.94
N THR A 133 -25.95 -0.97 13.24
CA THR A 133 -25.39 -0.10 14.28
C THR A 133 -23.89 -0.32 14.42
N THR A 134 -23.42 -1.57 14.40
CA THR A 134 -21.99 -1.88 14.40
C THR A 134 -21.30 -1.31 13.17
N ILE A 135 -21.87 -1.50 11.98
CA ILE A 135 -21.25 -1.02 10.74
C ILE A 135 -21.11 0.51 10.78
N ILE A 136 -22.16 1.22 11.19
CA ILE A 136 -22.13 2.68 11.30
C ILE A 136 -21.14 3.13 12.37
N SER A 137 -21.14 2.51 13.54
CA SER A 137 -20.29 2.91 14.67
C SER A 137 -18.80 2.68 14.36
N THR A 138 -18.43 1.51 13.84
CA THR A 138 -17.04 1.19 13.45
C THR A 138 -16.55 2.12 12.33
N THR A 139 -17.41 2.41 11.36
CA THR A 139 -17.10 3.37 10.27
C THR A 139 -16.89 4.79 10.81
N VAL A 140 -17.78 5.29 11.67
CA VAL A 140 -17.65 6.63 12.26
C VAL A 140 -16.39 6.73 13.12
N VAL A 141 -16.11 5.72 13.95
CA VAL A 141 -14.88 5.66 14.76
C VAL A 141 -13.64 5.68 13.86
N GLY A 142 -13.62 4.88 12.79
CA GLY A 142 -12.54 4.86 11.81
C GLY A 142 -12.32 6.22 11.13
N ILE A 143 -13.40 6.86 10.66
CA ILE A 143 -13.34 8.20 10.04
C ILE A 143 -12.82 9.23 11.04
N VAL A 144 -13.34 9.25 12.28
CA VAL A 144 -12.89 10.18 13.32
C VAL A 144 -11.41 9.98 13.62
N ALA A 145 -10.96 8.73 13.79
CA ALA A 145 -9.55 8.41 14.00
C ALA A 145 -8.68 8.91 12.84
N LEU A 146 -9.09 8.67 11.59
CA LEU A 146 -8.39 9.17 10.40
C LEU A 146 -8.37 10.69 10.34
N VAL A 147 -9.44 11.39 10.72
CA VAL A 147 -9.49 12.85 10.76
C VAL A 147 -8.54 13.40 11.83
N VAL A 148 -8.55 12.84 13.04
CA VAL A 148 -7.67 13.24 14.14
C VAL A 148 -6.20 13.04 13.77
N MET A 149 -5.87 11.91 13.14
CA MET A 149 -4.52 11.65 12.61
C MET A 149 -4.19 12.43 11.34
N ARG A 150 -5.13 13.23 10.81
CA ARG A 150 -5.04 13.95 9.52
C ARG A 150 -4.71 13.02 8.34
N GLY A 151 -5.09 11.76 8.46
CA GLY A 151 -4.88 10.67 7.50
C GLY A 151 -6.08 10.32 6.64
N LEU A 152 -7.19 11.07 6.70
CA LEU A 152 -8.41 10.80 5.91
C LEU A 152 -8.13 10.70 4.40
N ARG A 153 -7.10 11.39 3.90
CA ARG A 153 -6.68 11.31 2.51
C ARG A 153 -6.16 9.92 2.11
N ASN A 154 -5.73 9.08 3.04
CA ASN A 154 -5.20 7.75 2.75
C ASN A 154 -6.30 6.77 2.27
N VAL A 155 -7.58 7.15 2.38
CA VAL A 155 -8.70 6.38 1.82
C VAL A 155 -8.70 6.42 0.29
N SER A 156 -8.06 7.43 -0.34
CA SER A 156 -7.90 7.43 -1.79
C SER A 156 -6.81 6.43 -2.20
N ALA A 157 -7.23 5.24 -2.64
CA ALA A 157 -6.35 4.21 -3.21
C ALA A 157 -6.64 3.99 -4.71
N ALA A 158 -6.09 2.93 -5.29
CA ALA A 158 -6.42 2.48 -6.63
C ALA A 158 -7.96 2.33 -6.79
N PRO A 159 -8.54 2.70 -7.95
CA PRO A 159 -7.89 3.07 -9.22
C PRO A 159 -7.52 4.55 -9.35
N PHE A 160 -7.82 5.39 -8.35
CA PHE A 160 -7.72 6.85 -8.48
C PHE A 160 -6.30 7.40 -8.36
N SER A 161 -5.38 6.62 -7.79
CA SER A 161 -3.98 7.00 -7.61
C SER A 161 -3.08 5.81 -7.89
N ILE A 162 -2.12 5.98 -8.79
CA ILE A 162 -1.02 5.05 -9.03
C ILE A 162 0.28 5.80 -8.80
N ALA A 163 1.09 5.26 -7.90
CA ALA A 163 2.45 5.69 -7.71
C ALA A 163 3.36 4.81 -8.57
N THR A 164 4.22 5.43 -9.37
CA THR A 164 5.28 4.73 -10.09
C THR A 164 6.53 4.67 -9.22
N ASP A 165 7.17 3.51 -9.20
CA ASP A 165 8.43 3.34 -8.50
C ASP A 165 9.51 4.23 -9.13
N GLN A 166 10.09 5.11 -8.33
CA GLN A 166 11.28 5.87 -8.70
C GLN A 166 12.49 5.36 -7.91
N VAL A 167 13.69 5.51 -8.47
CA VAL A 167 14.93 5.15 -7.75
C VAL A 167 15.06 5.96 -6.46
N LYS A 168 14.78 7.26 -6.56
CA LYS A 168 14.83 8.17 -5.41
C LYS A 168 13.69 7.83 -4.45
N GLY A 169 14.04 7.52 -3.20
CA GLY A 169 13.06 7.22 -2.15
C GLY A 169 12.35 5.87 -2.34
N TYR A 170 12.91 4.92 -3.12
CA TYR A 170 12.25 3.62 -3.35
C TYR A 170 11.91 2.87 -2.05
N PHE A 171 12.82 2.93 -1.07
CA PHE A 171 12.66 2.27 0.23
C PHE A 171 12.05 3.18 1.30
N GLU A 172 11.79 4.44 0.98
CA GLU A 172 11.31 5.44 1.93
C GLU A 172 9.81 5.26 2.20
N VAL A 173 9.47 5.03 3.46
CA VAL A 173 8.06 5.02 3.90
C VAL A 173 7.73 6.43 4.37
N VAL A 174 7.01 7.17 3.54
CA VAL A 174 6.62 8.55 3.84
C VAL A 174 5.79 8.58 5.12
N THR A 175 6.34 9.17 6.17
CA THR A 175 5.62 9.38 7.43
C THR A 175 5.04 10.79 7.50
N MET A 176 4.09 11.00 8.40
CA MET A 176 3.54 12.34 8.68
C MET A 176 4.62 13.31 9.17
N PHE A 177 5.60 12.79 9.92
CA PHE A 177 6.67 13.58 10.50
C PHE A 177 7.81 13.69 9.48
N ARG A 178 7.95 14.88 8.89
CA ARG A 178 9.15 15.21 8.11
C ARG A 178 10.31 15.36 9.08
N VAL A 179 11.15 14.32 9.17
CA VAL A 179 12.41 14.41 9.89
C VAL A 179 13.46 14.75 8.83
N SER A 180 13.81 16.05 8.77
CA SER A 180 14.70 16.74 7.82
C SER A 180 14.27 16.75 6.35
#